data_AF-A0A8X6M899-F1
#
_entry.id   AF-A0A8X6M899-F1
#
_cell.length_a   1.000
_cell.length_b   1.000
_cell.length_c   1.000
_cell.angle_alpha   90.00
_cell.angle_beta   90.00
_cell.angle_gamma   90.00
#
_symmetry.space_group_name_H-M   'P 1'
#
loop_
_entity.id
_entity.type
_entity.pdbx_description
1 polymer ?
#
loop_
_entity_poly.entity_id
_entity_poly.type
_entity_poly.pdbx_seq_one_letter_code
_entity_poly.pdbx_strand_id
1 'polypeptide(L)'
;MPDAVINNPSTAQTIQTSFSLRKSDKFVFLSTAIVGIWSLVLNSYVHGRVILDSASQSHFMTLQFASKLGLEKKKINFAVSGLSENTINIKWKINNAFISNKDSSYTSPLDFLIASSITDFVPSTGPNFRIKKFNDINRSILADPSFDEPGKTDMIIGVELLYQIIKGRKVISDNLTLNNSVFRFIVTVDLLIQLTIKAVFS
;
A
#
# COMPACT_ATOMS: atom_id res chain seq x y z
N MET A 1 -22.93 -37.39 43.44
CA MET A 1 -22.99 -37.19 41.99
C MET A 1 -23.82 -35.94 41.73
N PRO A 2 -23.20 -34.81 41.38
CA PRO A 2 -23.81 -33.77 40.56
C PRO A 2 -23.15 -33.72 39.18
N ASP A 3 -23.97 -33.56 38.15
CA ASP A 3 -23.60 -33.57 36.73
C ASP A 3 -22.74 -32.36 36.35
N ALA A 4 -21.70 -32.62 35.55
CA ALA A 4 -20.82 -31.60 34.98
C ALA A 4 -21.56 -30.81 33.90
N VAL A 5 -21.70 -29.50 34.09
CA VAL A 5 -22.17 -28.56 33.06
C VAL A 5 -21.07 -28.43 32.00
N ILE A 6 -21.30 -29.00 30.82
CA ILE A 6 -20.44 -28.83 29.64
C ILE A 6 -20.73 -27.44 29.06
N ASN A 7 -19.82 -26.49 29.28
CA ASN A 7 -19.82 -25.22 28.55
C ASN A 7 -19.41 -25.49 27.09
N ASN A 8 -20.39 -25.48 26.18
CA ASN A 8 -20.11 -25.43 24.75
C ASN A 8 -19.49 -24.07 24.41
N PRO A 9 -18.39 -24.00 23.64
CA PRO A 9 -17.88 -22.73 23.15
C PRO A 9 -18.93 -22.10 22.25
N SER A 10 -19.30 -20.86 22.55
CA SER A 10 -20.15 -20.04 21.71
C SER A 10 -19.54 -19.98 20.31
N THR A 11 -20.29 -20.47 19.32
CA THR A 11 -19.98 -20.30 17.90
C THR A 11 -19.76 -18.82 17.62
N ALA A 12 -18.53 -18.44 17.28
CA ALA A 12 -18.21 -17.11 16.81
C ALA A 12 -19.07 -16.83 15.56
N GLN A 13 -20.02 -15.91 15.68
CA GLN A 13 -20.78 -15.43 14.53
C GLN A 13 -19.82 -14.63 13.64
N THR A 14 -19.43 -15.20 12.50
CA THR A 14 -18.75 -14.46 11.45
C THR A 14 -19.71 -13.42 10.91
N ILE A 15 -19.52 -12.15 11.29
CA ILE A 15 -20.28 -11.04 10.72
C ILE A 15 -19.80 -10.86 9.28
N GLN A 16 -20.53 -11.42 8.33
CA GLN A 16 -20.27 -11.23 6.90
C GLN A 16 -20.87 -9.88 6.48
N THR A 17 -20.06 -8.82 6.49
CA THR A 17 -20.45 -7.52 5.94
C THR A 17 -20.35 -7.55 4.41
N SER A 18 -21.47 -7.82 3.74
CA SER A 18 -21.54 -7.69 2.27
C SER A 18 -21.57 -6.21 1.88
N PHE A 19 -20.49 -5.71 1.27
CA PHE A 19 -20.44 -4.35 0.75
C PHE A 19 -21.06 -4.33 -0.66
N SER A 20 -22.28 -3.81 -0.80
CA SER A 20 -22.82 -3.51 -2.14
C SER A 20 -22.32 -2.14 -2.60
N LEU A 21 -21.32 -2.14 -3.47
CA LEU A 21 -20.97 -0.95 -4.24
C LEU A 21 -22.14 -0.66 -5.19
N ARG A 22 -22.97 0.34 -4.85
CA ARG A 22 -23.80 0.98 -5.89
C ARG A 22 -22.83 1.46 -6.97
N LYS A 23 -23.04 1.00 -8.21
CA LYS A 23 -22.25 1.36 -9.40
C LYS A 23 -22.40 2.86 -9.66
N SER A 24 -21.67 3.63 -8.89
CA SER A 24 -21.29 5.00 -9.18
C SER A 24 -19.86 4.90 -9.70
N ASP A 25 -19.52 5.67 -10.72
CA ASP A 25 -18.18 5.75 -11.31
C ASP A 25 -17.19 6.42 -10.31
N LYS A 26 -17.05 5.81 -9.13
CA LYS A 26 -16.17 6.24 -8.04
C LYS A 26 -14.88 5.46 -8.17
N PHE A 27 -13.90 6.09 -8.79
CA PHE A 27 -12.54 5.58 -8.88
C PHE A 27 -11.77 5.98 -7.62
N VAL A 28 -11.07 5.02 -7.01
CA VAL A 28 -10.21 5.24 -5.86
C VAL A 28 -8.76 5.19 -6.35
N PHE A 29 -7.99 6.25 -6.07
CA PHE A 29 -6.54 6.22 -6.28
C PHE A 29 -5.86 5.59 -5.09
N LEU A 30 -4.88 4.72 -5.35
CA LEU A 30 -3.99 4.28 -4.29
C LEU A 30 -2.93 5.36 -4.03
N SER A 31 -2.60 5.53 -2.76
CA SER A 31 -1.45 6.31 -2.32
C SER A 31 -0.18 5.69 -2.91
N THR A 32 0.45 6.36 -3.86
CA THR A 32 1.64 5.86 -4.54
C THR A 32 2.81 6.83 -4.45
N ALA A 33 4.03 6.29 -4.51
CA ALA A 33 5.27 7.06 -4.55
C ALA A 33 6.33 6.35 -5.41
N ILE A 34 7.28 7.12 -5.94
CA ILE A 34 8.50 6.62 -6.55
C ILE A 34 9.60 6.66 -5.50
N VAL A 35 10.13 5.49 -5.15
CA VAL A 35 11.13 5.31 -4.11
C VAL A 35 12.39 4.70 -4.71
N GLY A 36 13.55 5.27 -4.38
CA GLY A 36 14.85 4.71 -4.76
C GLY A 36 15.24 3.58 -3.82
N ILE A 37 15.69 2.45 -4.37
CA ILE A 37 16.30 1.35 -3.59
C ILE A 37 17.73 1.13 -4.05
N TRP A 38 18.67 1.00 -3.12
CA TRP A 38 20.07 0.76 -3.44
C TRP A 38 20.25 -0.59 -4.16
N SER A 39 20.83 -0.57 -5.35
CA SER A 39 21.16 -1.77 -6.13
C SER A 39 22.61 -2.17 -5.93
N LEU A 40 22.83 -3.43 -5.58
CA LEU A 40 24.17 -4.02 -5.51
C LEU A 40 24.74 -4.32 -6.90
N VAL A 41 23.88 -4.51 -7.90
CA VAL A 41 24.29 -4.76 -9.30
C VAL A 41 24.82 -3.48 -9.96
N LEU A 42 24.09 -2.37 -9.80
CA LEU A 42 24.40 -1.11 -10.48
C LEU A 42 25.24 -0.16 -9.62
N ASN A 43 25.41 -0.45 -8.33
CA ASN A 43 26.04 0.43 -7.34
C ASN A 43 25.40 1.83 -7.33
N SER A 44 24.07 1.87 -7.47
CA SER A 44 23.27 3.09 -7.56
C SER A 44 21.83 2.85 -7.11
N TYR A 45 21.07 3.92 -6.86
CA TYR A 45 19.63 3.80 -6.61
C TYR A 45 18.87 3.44 -7.89
N VAL A 46 18.00 2.44 -7.79
CA VAL A 46 17.00 2.09 -8.80
C VAL A 46 15.63 2.45 -8.26
N HIS A 47 14.87 3.19 -9.06
CA HIS A 47 13.55 3.65 -8.67
C HIS A 47 12.50 2.58 -8.94
N GLY A 48 11.63 2.35 -7.96
CA GLY A 48 10.45 1.50 -8.06
C GLY A 48 9.20 2.24 -7.62
N ARG A 49 8.05 1.91 -8.22
CA ARG A 49 6.75 2.41 -7.78
C ARG A 49 6.29 1.62 -6.56
N VAL A 50 5.85 2.33 -5.53
CA VAL A 50 5.35 1.74 -4.28
C VAL A 50 3.90 2.13 -4.05
N ILE A 51 3.13 1.20 -3.48
CA ILE A 51 1.87 1.51 -2.81
C ILE A 51 2.16 1.76 -1.34
N LEU A 52 1.62 2.83 -0.80
CA LEU A 52 1.66 3.19 0.61
C LEU A 52 0.37 2.70 1.26
N ASP A 53 0.45 1.64 2.06
CA ASP A 53 -0.71 0.89 2.53
C ASP A 53 -0.76 0.83 4.06
N SER A 54 -1.72 1.55 4.66
CA SER A 54 -1.96 1.50 6.11
C SER A 54 -2.60 0.20 6.58
N ALA A 55 -3.16 -0.61 5.67
CA ALA A 55 -3.76 -1.91 6.00
C ALA A 55 -2.75 -3.06 5.96
N SER A 56 -1.55 -2.83 5.40
CA SER A 56 -0.47 -3.80 5.41
C SER A 56 0.42 -3.61 6.64
N GLN A 57 0.54 -4.65 7.48
CA GLN A 57 1.47 -4.62 8.63
C GLN A 57 2.93 -4.69 8.22
N SER A 58 3.23 -5.35 7.11
CA SER A 58 4.60 -5.58 6.62
C SER A 58 4.87 -4.85 5.30
N HIS A 59 6.15 -4.77 4.94
CA HIS A 59 6.58 -4.29 3.62
C HIS A 59 6.77 -5.47 2.66
N PHE A 60 6.37 -5.27 1.40
CA PHE A 60 6.48 -6.29 0.37
C PHE A 60 7.30 -5.77 -0.82
N MET A 61 8.07 -6.65 -1.44
CA MET A 61 8.79 -6.37 -2.67
C MET A 61 8.56 -7.52 -3.66
N THR A 62 8.35 -7.19 -4.94
CA THR A 62 8.23 -8.22 -5.97
C THR A 62 9.55 -8.94 -6.17
N LEU A 63 9.49 -10.25 -6.43
CA LEU A 63 10.66 -11.07 -6.74
C LEU A 63 11.45 -10.51 -7.95
N GLN A 64 10.74 -9.98 -8.94
CA GLN A 64 11.36 -9.38 -10.12
C GLN A 64 12.21 -8.16 -9.74
N PHE A 65 11.67 -7.24 -8.91
CA PHE A 65 12.40 -6.04 -8.52
C PHE A 65 13.57 -6.36 -7.60
N ALA A 66 13.37 -7.25 -6.62
CA ALA A 66 14.44 -7.79 -5.77
C ALA A 66 15.61 -8.38 -6.58
N SER A 67 15.28 -9.13 -7.66
CA SER A 67 16.29 -9.74 -8.52
C SER A 67 17.00 -8.70 -9.39
N LYS A 68 16.28 -7.70 -9.92
CA LYS A 68 16.86 -6.57 -10.65
C LYS A 68 17.87 -5.79 -9.79
N LEU A 69 17.59 -5.63 -8.50
CA LEU A 69 18.46 -4.92 -7.57
C LEU A 69 19.70 -5.74 -7.16
N GLY A 70 19.66 -7.07 -7.31
CA GLY A 70 20.68 -8.01 -6.85
C GLY A 70 20.72 -8.19 -5.33
N LEU A 71 19.60 -7.97 -4.64
CA LEU A 71 19.54 -8.09 -3.19
C LEU A 71 19.56 -9.55 -2.73
N GLU A 72 20.29 -9.79 -1.64
CA GLU A 72 20.39 -11.11 -1.01
C GLU A 72 19.06 -11.50 -0.37
N LYS A 73 18.61 -12.72 -0.66
CA LYS A 73 17.33 -13.24 -0.17
C LYS A 73 17.60 -14.28 0.91
N LYS A 74 17.02 -14.09 2.10
CA LYS A 74 17.04 -15.06 3.18
C LYS A 74 15.80 -15.95 3.14
N LYS A 75 16.00 -17.27 3.23
CA LYS A 75 14.91 -18.25 3.26
C LYS A 75 14.11 -18.11 4.56
N ILE A 76 12.78 -18.08 4.44
CA ILE A 76 11.83 -18.06 5.55
C ILE A 76 10.63 -18.97 5.23
N ASN A 77 9.80 -19.21 6.23
CA ASN A 77 8.51 -19.87 6.09
C ASN A 77 7.48 -19.04 6.86
N PHE A 78 6.90 -18.05 6.20
CA PHE A 78 6.02 -17.06 6.82
C PHE A 78 4.68 -17.01 6.07
N ALA A 79 3.61 -17.32 6.78
CA ALA A 79 2.26 -17.29 6.25
C ALA A 79 1.71 -15.85 6.32
N VAL A 80 1.26 -15.33 5.18
CA VAL A 80 0.54 -14.06 5.08
C VAL A 80 -0.90 -14.34 4.71
N SER A 81 -1.84 -13.90 5.55
CA SER A 81 -3.27 -13.91 5.27
C SER A 81 -3.75 -12.49 4.97
N GLY A 82 -4.69 -12.37 4.03
CA GLY A 82 -5.37 -11.12 3.71
C GLY A 82 -6.84 -11.18 4.12
N LEU A 83 -7.64 -10.28 3.55
CA LEU A 83 -9.11 -10.31 3.70
C LEU A 83 -9.76 -11.52 3.00
N SER A 84 -9.04 -12.17 2.09
CA SER A 84 -9.43 -13.47 1.56
C SER A 84 -9.11 -14.58 2.56
N GLU A 85 -9.90 -15.65 2.58
CA GLU A 85 -9.58 -16.88 3.35
C GLU A 85 -8.30 -17.59 2.86
N ASN A 86 -7.70 -17.12 1.76
CA ASN A 86 -6.45 -17.63 1.24
C ASN A 86 -5.24 -17.12 2.04
N THR A 87 -4.37 -18.06 2.40
CA THR A 87 -3.06 -17.78 2.99
C THR A 87 -1.98 -18.01 1.94
N ILE A 88 -1.07 -17.05 1.79
CA ILE A 88 0.08 -17.14 0.89
C ILE A 88 1.32 -17.40 1.75
N ASN A 89 2.09 -18.42 1.40
CA ASN A 89 3.35 -18.69 2.08
C ASN A 89 4.51 -17.93 1.42
N ILE A 90 5.14 -17.03 2.18
CA ILE A 90 6.32 -16.28 1.78
C ILE A 90 7.57 -17.11 2.07
N LYS A 91 8.37 -17.33 1.02
CA LYS A 91 9.58 -18.15 1.05
C LYS A 91 10.86 -17.36 1.31
N TRP A 92 10.83 -16.05 1.05
CA TRP A 92 12.01 -15.22 1.04
C TRP A 92 11.75 -13.88 1.71
N LYS A 93 12.76 -13.37 2.39
CA LYS A 93 12.83 -11.98 2.83
C LYS A 93 14.14 -11.34 2.42
N ILE A 94 14.13 -10.02 2.29
CA ILE A 94 15.34 -9.21 2.23
C ILE A 94 15.45 -8.45 3.55
N ASN A 95 16.64 -8.41 4.11
CA ASN A 95 16.94 -7.62 5.30
C ASN A 95 17.71 -6.35 4.94
N ASN A 96 17.42 -5.24 5.61
CA ASN A 96 18.18 -3.99 5.49
C ASN A 96 18.32 -3.47 4.05
N ALA A 97 17.26 -3.51 3.24
CA ALA A 97 17.25 -2.81 1.96
C ALA A 97 17.13 -1.31 2.20
N PHE A 98 18.07 -0.51 1.69
CA PHE A 98 18.06 0.94 1.87
C PHE A 98 17.14 1.61 0.87
N ILE A 99 16.11 2.27 1.38
CA ILE A 99 15.21 3.12 0.61
C ILE A 99 15.69 4.57 0.67
N SER A 100 15.38 5.35 -0.37
CA SER A 100 15.71 6.77 -0.42
C SER A 100 14.70 7.58 -1.24
N ASN A 101 14.61 8.87 -0.91
CA ASN A 101 13.92 9.84 -1.75
C ASN A 101 14.84 10.35 -2.88
N LYS A 102 14.28 11.11 -3.82
CA LYS A 102 14.97 11.49 -5.07
C LYS A 102 16.25 12.30 -4.86
N ASP A 103 16.33 13.10 -3.81
CA ASP A 103 17.48 13.96 -3.49
C ASP A 103 18.40 13.37 -2.41
N SER A 104 18.16 12.13 -1.99
CA SER A 104 18.89 11.44 -0.92
C SER A 104 18.88 12.14 0.44
N SER A 105 18.01 13.12 0.67
CA SER A 105 17.86 13.79 1.97
C SER A 105 17.20 12.89 3.03
N TYR A 106 16.55 11.81 2.60
CA TYR A 106 15.99 10.78 3.46
C TYR A 106 16.47 9.41 3.00
N THR A 107 16.92 8.61 3.96
CA THR A 107 17.23 7.19 3.78
C THR A 107 16.74 6.40 4.99
N SER A 108 16.32 5.15 4.76
CA SER A 108 15.95 4.25 5.84
C SER A 108 16.20 2.79 5.43
N PRO A 109 16.73 1.94 6.32
CA PRO A 109 16.74 0.50 6.10
C PRO A 109 15.32 -0.05 6.25
N LEU A 110 14.96 -1.01 5.39
CA LEU A 110 13.68 -1.69 5.46
C LEU A 110 13.82 -3.19 5.19
N ASP A 111 13.07 -3.98 5.94
CA ASP A 111 12.91 -5.41 5.70
C ASP A 111 11.71 -5.65 4.78
N PHE A 112 11.91 -6.48 3.75
CA PHE A 112 10.86 -6.80 2.78
C PHE A 112 10.55 -8.29 2.75
N LEU A 113 9.26 -8.63 2.81
CA LEU A 113 8.75 -9.94 2.43
C LEU A 113 8.67 -10.01 0.90
N ILE A 114 9.16 -11.10 0.30
CA ILE A 114 9.24 -11.22 -1.15
C ILE A 114 8.05 -12.00 -1.69
N ALA A 115 7.21 -11.29 -2.43
CA ALA A 115 6.04 -11.86 -3.11
C ALA A 115 6.36 -12.09 -4.60
N SER A 116 5.72 -13.09 -5.21
CA SER A 116 5.80 -13.31 -6.67
C SER A 116 5.19 -12.14 -7.44
N SER A 117 4.09 -11.62 -6.94
CA SER A 117 3.34 -10.46 -7.41
C SER A 117 2.68 -9.78 -6.22
N ILE A 118 2.40 -8.49 -6.35
CA ILE A 118 1.79 -7.67 -5.30
C ILE A 118 0.35 -7.34 -5.69
N THR A 119 0.16 -6.64 -6.80
CA THR A 119 -1.14 -6.34 -7.42
C THR A 119 -0.97 -6.31 -8.94
N ASP A 120 -2.08 -6.37 -9.67
CA ASP A 120 -2.12 -5.96 -11.07
C ASP A 120 -1.90 -4.43 -11.19
N PHE A 121 -1.83 -3.90 -12.42
CA PHE A 121 -1.62 -2.48 -12.70
C PHE A 121 -2.58 -1.58 -11.90
N VAL A 122 -2.04 -0.59 -11.20
CA VAL A 122 -2.82 0.41 -10.45
C VAL A 122 -2.58 1.81 -11.06
N PRO A 123 -3.64 2.61 -11.24
CA PRO A 123 -5.06 2.25 -11.14
C PRO A 123 -5.48 1.26 -12.25
N SER A 124 -6.47 0.40 -11.96
CA SER A 124 -6.88 -0.72 -12.82
C SER A 124 -7.93 -0.36 -13.89
N THR A 125 -8.03 0.90 -14.33
CA THR A 125 -9.18 1.35 -15.15
C THR A 125 -8.79 2.09 -16.44
N GLY A 126 -9.64 1.90 -17.46
CA GLY A 126 -9.35 2.06 -18.89
C GLY A 126 -9.18 3.47 -19.46
N PRO A 127 -8.96 3.58 -20.78
CA PRO A 127 -8.23 4.65 -21.46
C PRO A 127 -8.82 6.08 -21.41
N ASN A 128 -9.98 6.31 -20.78
CA ASN A 128 -10.69 7.60 -20.81
C ASN A 128 -10.67 8.38 -19.48
N PHE A 129 -9.89 7.95 -18.47
CA PHE A 129 -9.87 8.57 -17.14
C PHE A 129 -8.68 9.50 -16.91
N ARG A 130 -8.42 10.44 -17.82
CA ARG A 130 -7.66 11.65 -17.45
C ARG A 130 -8.64 12.59 -16.76
N ILE A 131 -8.74 12.55 -15.44
CA ILE A 131 -9.57 13.53 -14.73
C ILE A 131 -8.98 14.91 -15.04
N LYS A 132 -9.72 15.73 -15.80
CA LYS A 132 -9.34 17.13 -16.09
C LYS A 132 -8.99 17.93 -14.82
N LYS A 133 -9.48 17.51 -13.64
CA LYS A 133 -9.18 18.07 -12.32
C LYS A 133 -7.71 17.99 -11.89
N PHE A 134 -6.88 17.15 -12.51
CA PHE A 134 -5.46 17.03 -12.13
C PHE A 134 -4.51 17.83 -13.01
N ASN A 135 -4.99 18.41 -14.12
CA ASN A 135 -4.12 19.17 -15.03
C ASN A 135 -3.48 20.38 -14.35
N ASP A 136 -4.11 20.92 -13.31
CA ASP A 136 -3.61 22.09 -12.57
C ASP A 136 -2.59 21.73 -11.48
N ILE A 137 -2.37 20.43 -11.23
CA ILE A 137 -1.40 19.99 -10.23
C ILE A 137 -0.02 19.90 -10.88
N ASN A 138 0.93 20.64 -10.31
CA ASN A 138 2.32 20.52 -10.71
C ASN A 138 2.83 19.10 -10.40
N ARG A 139 2.85 18.21 -11.39
CA ARG A 139 3.31 16.82 -11.23
C ARG A 139 4.73 16.70 -10.68
N SER A 140 5.57 17.72 -10.85
CA SER A 140 6.93 17.70 -10.32
C SER A 140 7.01 17.69 -8.80
N ILE A 141 5.97 18.14 -8.08
CA ILE A 141 5.93 18.13 -6.61
C ILE A 141 5.38 16.84 -6.02
N LEU A 142 4.92 15.91 -6.86
CA LEU A 142 4.28 14.67 -6.41
C LEU A 142 5.30 13.57 -6.13
N ALA A 143 4.94 12.69 -5.20
CA ALA A 143 5.70 11.50 -4.88
C ALA A 143 5.63 10.47 -6.02
N ASP A 144 4.48 10.36 -6.68
CA ASP A 144 4.31 9.65 -7.95
C ASP A 144 3.71 10.60 -8.99
N PRO A 145 4.52 11.12 -9.94
CA PRO A 145 4.03 12.00 -11.01
C PRO A 145 3.00 11.34 -11.94
N SER A 146 2.96 10.01 -11.99
CA SER A 146 2.07 9.21 -12.83
C SER A 146 1.12 8.35 -11.99
N PHE A 147 0.72 8.83 -10.80
CA PHE A 147 -0.23 8.19 -9.89
C PHE A 147 -1.58 7.85 -10.54
N ASP A 148 -1.94 8.59 -11.59
CA ASP A 148 -3.18 8.44 -12.36
C ASP A 148 -3.02 7.54 -13.60
N GLU A 149 -1.82 7.01 -13.86
CA GLU A 149 -1.53 6.15 -14.99
C GLU A 149 -1.32 4.69 -14.53
N PRO A 150 -1.93 3.70 -15.20
CA PRO A 150 -1.70 2.30 -14.91
C PRO A 150 -0.20 1.98 -15.00
N GLY A 151 0.36 1.47 -13.92
CA GLY A 151 1.78 1.10 -13.87
C GLY A 151 2.03 -0.09 -12.98
N LYS A 152 3.15 -0.76 -13.23
CA LYS A 152 3.60 -1.88 -12.40
C LYS A 152 3.96 -1.35 -11.01
N THR A 153 3.44 -1.99 -9.98
CA THR A 153 3.87 -1.78 -8.59
C THR A 153 5.00 -2.74 -8.25
N ASP A 154 6.12 -2.22 -7.77
CA ASP A 154 7.27 -3.03 -7.38
C ASP A 154 7.27 -3.38 -5.89
N MET A 155 6.65 -2.55 -5.06
CA MET A 155 6.67 -2.68 -3.60
C MET A 155 5.36 -2.22 -2.92
N ILE A 156 5.10 -2.73 -1.71
CA ILE A 156 4.19 -2.15 -0.72
C ILE A 156 5.02 -1.68 0.47
N ILE A 157 4.76 -0.45 0.91
CA ILE A 157 5.23 0.03 2.20
C ILE A 157 4.03 0.03 3.16
N GLY A 158 4.06 -0.91 4.10
CA GLY A 158 3.09 -1.03 5.17
C GLY A 158 3.15 0.08 6.23
N VAL A 159 2.25 -0.06 7.20
CA VAL A 159 1.94 0.89 8.26
C VAL A 159 3.12 1.26 9.15
N GLU A 160 4.07 0.33 9.36
CA GLU A 160 5.23 0.50 10.24
C GLU A 160 6.07 1.73 9.86
N LEU A 161 6.30 1.91 8.56
CA LEU A 161 7.03 3.05 8.02
C LEU A 161 6.09 4.20 7.62
N LEU A 162 4.85 3.89 7.21
CA LEU A 162 3.93 4.87 6.64
C LEU A 162 3.74 6.10 7.55
N TYR A 163 3.53 5.89 8.85
CA TYR A 163 3.32 7.01 9.78
C TYR A 163 4.57 7.85 10.03
N GLN A 164 5.76 7.30 9.78
CA GLN A 164 7.03 8.03 9.92
C GLN A 164 7.31 8.94 8.71
N ILE A 165 6.81 8.56 7.54
CA ILE A 165 7.10 9.26 6.28
C ILE A 165 6.10 10.39 5.98
N ILE A 166 4.87 10.33 6.49
CA ILE A 166 3.85 11.37 6.32
C ILE A 166 4.11 12.52 7.32
N LYS A 167 4.16 13.76 6.82
CA LYS A 167 4.51 14.96 7.60
C LYS A 167 3.35 15.93 7.79
N GLY A 168 2.27 15.78 7.03
CA GLY A 168 1.10 16.66 7.13
C GLY A 168 0.19 16.55 5.91
N ARG A 169 -0.96 17.22 5.96
CA ARG A 169 -1.98 17.17 4.91
C ARG A 169 -2.36 18.55 4.42
N LYS A 170 -2.65 18.67 3.12
CA LYS A 170 -3.24 19.86 2.50
C LYS A 170 -4.38 19.43 1.59
N VAL A 171 -5.60 19.87 1.90
CA VAL A 171 -6.77 19.68 1.04
C VAL A 171 -6.67 20.67 -0.12
N ILE A 172 -6.81 20.19 -1.36
CA ILE A 172 -6.74 21.02 -2.57
C ILE A 172 -8.11 21.21 -3.20
N SER A 173 -8.99 20.22 -3.10
CA SER A 173 -10.40 20.32 -3.49
C SER A 173 -11.24 19.34 -2.68
N ASP A 174 -12.57 19.42 -2.76
CA ASP A 174 -13.52 18.65 -1.93
C ASP A 174 -13.24 17.15 -1.79
N ASN A 175 -12.56 16.55 -2.76
CA ASN A 175 -12.23 15.11 -2.75
C ASN A 175 -10.73 14.82 -2.99
N LEU A 176 -9.86 15.84 -3.01
CA LEU A 176 -8.44 15.65 -3.31
C LEU A 176 -7.55 16.26 -2.25
N THR A 177 -6.71 15.43 -1.68
CA THR A 177 -5.77 15.79 -0.63
C THR A 177 -4.34 15.46 -1.08
N LEU A 178 -3.42 16.40 -0.81
CA LEU A 178 -1.99 16.17 -0.91
C LEU A 178 -1.42 15.98 0.49
N ASN A 179 -0.86 14.80 0.74
CA ASN A 179 -0.16 14.50 1.98
C ASN A 179 1.33 14.78 1.76
N ASN A 180 1.85 15.77 2.48
CA ASN A 180 3.28 16.04 2.49
C ASN A 180 4.01 14.84 3.12
N SER A 181 5.10 14.42 2.53
CA SER A 181 5.90 13.29 3.01
C SER A 181 7.40 13.49 2.75
N VAL A 182 8.23 12.59 3.27
CA VAL A 182 9.66 12.53 2.90
C VAL A 182 9.89 12.29 1.40
N PHE A 183 8.91 11.71 0.70
CA PHE A 183 8.93 11.42 -0.73
C PHE A 183 8.21 12.47 -1.57
N ARG A 184 7.92 13.66 -1.03
CA ARG A 184 7.09 14.73 -1.61
C ARG A 184 5.59 14.49 -1.42
N PHE A 185 4.72 15.15 -2.20
CA PHE A 185 3.29 15.09 -1.98
C PHE A 185 2.65 13.81 -2.53
N ILE A 186 2.04 13.03 -1.64
CA ILE A 186 1.24 11.85 -2.00
C ILE A 186 -0.18 12.29 -2.29
N VAL A 187 -0.71 11.87 -3.42
CA VAL A 187 -2.10 12.12 -3.80
C VAL A 187 -3.00 11.11 -3.11
N THR A 188 -3.99 11.58 -2.36
CA THR A 188 -5.07 10.76 -1.82
C THR A 188 -6.41 11.38 -2.18
N VAL A 189 -7.40 10.53 -2.42
CA VAL A 189 -8.78 10.99 -2.57
C VAL A 189 -9.52 10.74 -1.27
N ASP A 190 -10.01 11.81 -0.65
CA ASP A 190 -10.92 11.67 0.47
C ASP A 190 -12.26 11.23 -0.10
N LEU A 191 -12.58 9.96 0.11
CA LEU A 191 -13.97 9.54 0.01
C LEU A 191 -14.63 10.13 1.25
N LEU A 192 -15.34 11.25 1.10
CA LEU A 192 -16.38 11.63 2.06
C LEU A 192 -17.42 10.51 2.03
N ILE A 193 -17.15 9.44 2.77
CA ILE A 193 -18.18 8.53 3.16
C ILE A 193 -18.94 9.29 4.24
N GLN A 194 -20.11 9.85 3.89
CA GLN A 194 -21.16 9.97 4.87
C GLN A 194 -21.54 8.55 5.30
N LEU A 195 -20.69 7.92 6.11
CA LEU A 195 -21.07 6.80 6.95
C LEU A 195 -21.75 7.45 8.13
N THR A 196 -23.08 7.58 8.05
CA THR A 196 -23.88 7.73 9.26
C THR A 196 -23.59 6.51 10.13
N ILE A 197 -22.77 6.67 11.15
CA ILE A 197 -22.66 5.74 12.26
C ILE A 197 -24.00 5.81 13.00
N LYS A 198 -24.99 5.06 12.52
CA LYS A 198 -26.18 4.65 13.28
C LYS A 198 -26.30 3.15 13.13
N ALA A 199 -25.47 2.41 13.88
CA ALA A 199 -25.76 1.08 14.41
C ALA A 199 -24.50 0.48 15.04
N VAL A 200 -24.01 1.07 16.13
CA VAL A 200 -23.26 0.33 17.15
C VAL A 200 -23.57 1.00 18.49
N PHE A 201 -24.82 0.84 18.96
CA PHE A 201 -25.28 0.87 20.36
C PHE A 201 -26.81 0.77 20.30
N SER A 202 -27.30 -0.45 20.15
CA SER A 202 -28.63 -0.89 20.56
C SER A 202 -28.52 -2.34 21.00
#